data_AF-A0A6C0KCQ7-F1
#
_entry.id   AF-A0A6C0KCQ7-F1
#
_cell.length_a   1.000
_cell.length_b   1.000
_cell.length_c   1.000
_cell.angle_alpha   90.00
_cell.angle_beta   90.00
_cell.angle_gamma   90.00
#
_symmetry.space_group_name_H-M   'P 1'
#
loop_
_entity.id
_entity.type
_entity.pdbx_description
1 polymer ?
#
loop_
_entity_poly.entity_id
_entity_poly.type
_entity_poly.pdbx_seq_one_letter_code
_entity_poly.pdbx_strand_id
1 'polypeptide(L)'
;MSSPIIKTNNILVQNVFNKISPKILSPDKNSNFCSNNPKESAFILLNLRNLHNYSVDDMSKKLNITRDEYRSLEKGSSNPSKEISNLLYQIFEIVS
;
A
#
# COMPACT_ATOMS: atom_id res chain seq x y z
N MET A 1 -23.23 -3.84 25.09
CA MET A 1 -22.00 -4.63 24.88
C MET A 1 -21.63 -4.47 23.41
N SER A 2 -20.59 -3.71 23.10
CA SER A 2 -20.24 -3.34 21.72
C SER A 2 -18.98 -4.09 21.28
N SER A 3 -19.07 -4.75 20.12
CA SER A 3 -18.15 -5.75 19.59
C SER A 3 -16.67 -5.31 19.50
N PRO A 4 -15.71 -6.13 19.95
CA PRO A 4 -14.27 -5.85 19.86
C PRO A 4 -13.63 -6.28 18.52
N ILE A 5 -14.43 -6.53 17.48
CA ILE A 5 -13.96 -7.16 16.23
C ILE A 5 -13.11 -6.20 15.37
N ILE A 6 -13.33 -4.88 15.48
CA ILE A 6 -12.69 -3.87 14.63
C ILE A 6 -11.20 -3.67 14.97
N LYS A 7 -10.80 -3.79 16.25
CA LYS A 7 -9.41 -3.58 16.68
C LYS A 7 -8.48 -4.74 16.28
N THR A 8 -8.99 -5.97 16.28
CA THR A 8 -8.17 -7.17 16.07
C THR A 8 -7.69 -7.30 14.62
N ASN A 9 -8.52 -6.91 13.66
CA ASN A 9 -8.15 -6.91 12.24
C ASN A 9 -7.01 -5.92 11.94
N ASN A 10 -7.03 -4.75 12.57
CA ASN A 10 -6.02 -3.73 12.36
C ASN A 10 -4.63 -4.17 12.87
N ILE A 11 -4.59 -4.85 14.02
CA ILE A 11 -3.36 -5.39 14.62
C ILE A 11 -2.79 -6.56 13.79
N LEU A 12 -3.64 -7.46 13.28
CA LEU A 12 -3.20 -8.56 12.43
C LEU A 12 -2.63 -8.07 11.10
N VAL A 13 -3.29 -7.09 10.46
CA VAL A 13 -2.81 -6.49 9.21
C VAL A 13 -1.51 -5.72 9.44
N GLN A 14 -1.41 -4.90 10.49
CA GLN A 14 -0.15 -4.24 10.87
C GLN A 14 0.96 -5.26 11.15
N ASN A 15 0.69 -6.36 11.84
CA ASN A 15 1.68 -7.39 12.13
C ASN A 15 2.14 -8.15 10.88
N VAL A 16 1.24 -8.39 9.93
CA VAL A 16 1.58 -8.97 8.62
C VAL A 16 2.43 -7.98 7.82
N PHE A 17 2.03 -6.70 7.79
CA PHE A 17 2.81 -5.65 7.13
C PHE A 17 4.19 -5.49 7.77
N ASN A 18 4.30 -5.45 9.09
CA ASN A 18 5.56 -5.37 9.85
C ASN A 18 6.44 -6.63 9.73
N LYS A 19 5.87 -7.80 9.41
CA LYS A 19 6.63 -9.02 9.11
C LYS A 19 7.15 -9.06 7.68
N ILE A 20 6.42 -8.44 6.74
CA ILE A 20 6.82 -8.32 5.33
C ILE A 20 7.78 -7.12 5.16
N SER A 21 7.61 -6.10 6.00
CA SER A 21 8.37 -4.84 6.09
C SER A 21 9.88 -5.00 6.07
N PRO A 22 10.55 -5.89 6.82
CA PRO A 22 12.01 -5.82 6.91
C PRO A 22 12.72 -6.21 5.61
N LYS A 23 12.03 -6.93 4.70
CA LYS A 23 12.60 -7.35 3.40
C LYS A 23 12.20 -6.44 2.24
N ILE A 24 11.12 -5.66 2.37
CA ILE A 24 10.63 -4.76 1.33
C ILE A 24 10.97 -3.29 1.65
N LEU A 25 11.04 -2.94 2.94
CA LEU A 25 11.36 -1.61 3.43
C LEU A 25 12.83 -1.56 3.85
N SER A 26 13.74 -1.45 2.88
CA SER A 26 14.97 -0.69 3.15
C SER A 26 14.53 0.78 3.26
N PRO A 27 14.61 1.42 4.43
CA PRO A 27 14.13 2.78 4.64
C PRO A 27 15.16 3.81 4.18
N ASP A 28 15.89 3.54 3.10
CA ASP A 28 16.67 4.58 2.46
C ASP A 28 15.72 5.36 1.55
N LYS A 29 15.65 6.69 1.74
CA LYS A 29 14.94 7.67 0.89
C LYS A 29 15.22 7.55 -0.62
N ASN A 30 16.14 6.66 -1.02
CA ASN A 30 16.56 6.39 -2.38
C ASN A 30 16.05 5.04 -2.93
N SER A 31 15.51 4.15 -2.11
CA SER A 31 14.90 2.89 -2.57
C SER A 31 13.47 3.13 -3.01
N ASN A 32 13.11 2.61 -4.19
CA ASN A 32 11.71 2.57 -4.61
C ASN A 32 10.93 1.77 -3.56
N PHE A 33 9.99 2.42 -2.85
CA PHE A 33 9.08 1.79 -1.88
C PHE A 33 8.38 0.54 -2.45
N CYS A 34 8.14 0.56 -3.75
CA CYS A 34 7.71 -0.58 -4.53
C CYS A 34 8.92 -1.22 -5.22
N SER A 35 9.06 -2.54 -5.10
CA SER A 35 10.12 -3.26 -5.79
C SER A 35 9.97 -3.13 -7.31
N ASN A 36 11.03 -3.36 -8.07
CA ASN A 36 10.94 -3.43 -9.54
C ASN A 36 10.11 -4.65 -10.05
N ASN A 37 9.41 -5.35 -9.14
CA ASN A 37 8.52 -6.46 -9.41
C ASN A 37 7.04 -5.98 -9.32
N PRO A 38 6.30 -6.00 -10.44
CA PRO A 38 4.90 -5.54 -10.46
C PRO A 38 3.98 -6.31 -9.50
N LYS A 39 4.22 -7.61 -9.27
CA LYS A 39 3.36 -8.43 -8.42
C LYS A 39 3.53 -8.11 -6.94
N GLU A 40 4.75 -7.83 -6.51
CA GLU A 40 5.03 -7.41 -5.14
C GLU A 40 4.50 -6.00 -4.89
N SER A 41 4.68 -5.10 -5.86
CA SER A 41 4.11 -3.75 -5.82
C SER A 41 2.59 -3.77 -5.68
N ALA A 42 1.93 -4.62 -6.47
CA ALA A 42 0.48 -4.84 -6.41
C ALA A 42 0.03 -5.35 -5.04
N PHE A 43 0.78 -6.29 -4.46
CA PHE A 43 0.49 -6.81 -3.13
C PHE A 43 0.58 -5.71 -2.06
N ILE A 44 1.61 -4.86 -2.11
CA ILE A 44 1.75 -3.72 -1.19
C ILE A 44 0.57 -2.76 -1.34
N LEU A 45 0.24 -2.38 -2.58
CA LEU A 45 -0.89 -1.50 -2.92
C LEU A 45 -2.22 -2.00 -2.36
N LEU A 46 -2.52 -3.28 -2.59
CA LEU A 46 -3.76 -3.91 -2.13
C LEU A 46 -3.85 -3.93 -0.60
N ASN A 47 -2.77 -4.31 0.07
CA ASN A 47 -2.75 -4.33 1.54
C ASN A 47 -2.85 -2.94 2.14
N LEU A 48 -2.17 -1.95 1.55
CA LEU A 48 -2.26 -0.55 1.98
C LEU A 48 -3.71 -0.03 1.83
N ARG A 49 -4.34 -0.26 0.67
CA ARG A 49 -5.74 0.12 0.46
C ARG A 49 -6.67 -0.52 1.49
N ASN A 50 -6.48 -1.82 1.77
CA ASN A 50 -7.29 -2.55 2.75
C ASN A 50 -7.05 -2.06 4.19
N LEU A 51 -5.80 -1.77 4.57
CA LEU A 51 -5.43 -1.25 5.88
C LEU A 51 -6.14 0.07 6.20
N HIS A 52 -6.23 0.95 5.21
CA HIS A 52 -6.94 2.21 5.34
C HIS A 52 -8.45 2.15 5.06
N ASN A 53 -8.96 0.98 4.66
CA ASN A 53 -10.32 0.81 4.15
C ASN A 53 -10.67 1.82 3.03
N TYR A 54 -9.71 2.10 2.16
CA TYR A 54 -9.90 2.99 1.02
C TYR A 54 -10.58 2.28 -0.15
N SER A 55 -11.42 3.01 -0.87
CA SER A 55 -11.91 2.56 -2.18
C SER A 55 -10.82 2.72 -3.25
N VAL A 56 -11.05 2.13 -4.43
CA VAL A 56 -10.23 2.40 -5.62
C VAL A 56 -10.17 3.90 -5.91
N ASP A 57 -11.28 4.62 -5.71
CA ASP A 57 -11.39 6.05 -6.00
C ASP A 57 -10.53 6.88 -5.06
N ASP A 58 -10.53 6.53 -3.77
CA ASP A 58 -9.77 7.24 -2.75
C ASP A 58 -8.27 7.09 -3.03
N MET A 59 -7.84 5.88 -3.40
CA MET A 59 -6.46 5.62 -3.77
C MET A 59 -6.07 6.32 -5.08
N SER A 60 -6.90 6.24 -6.13
CA SER A 60 -6.66 6.96 -7.39
C SER A 60 -6.50 8.46 -7.17
N LYS A 61 -7.37 9.07 -6.36
CA LYS A 61 -7.28 10.50 -6.01
C LYS A 61 -6.01 10.82 -5.23
N LYS A 62 -5.64 9.99 -4.24
CA LYS A 62 -4.42 10.19 -3.43
C LYS A 62 -3.15 10.05 -4.25
N LEU A 63 -3.15 9.17 -5.25
CA LEU A 63 -2.02 8.93 -6.14
C LEU A 63 -2.03 9.85 -7.37
N ASN A 64 -3.04 10.70 -7.52
CA ASN A 64 -3.24 11.58 -8.67
C ASN A 64 -3.17 10.84 -10.03
N ILE A 65 -3.82 9.67 -10.10
CA ILE A 65 -3.91 8.84 -11.31
C ILE A 65 -5.37 8.46 -11.58
N THR A 66 -5.63 7.95 -12.79
CA THR A 66 -6.95 7.42 -13.15
C THR A 66 -7.26 6.12 -12.41
N ARG A 67 -8.55 5.74 -12.41
CA ARG A 67 -9.00 4.44 -11.88
C ARG A 67 -8.39 3.26 -12.62
N ASP A 68 -8.23 3.37 -13.93
CA ASP A 68 -7.72 2.27 -14.75
C ASP A 68 -6.22 2.09 -14.58
N GLU A 69 -5.46 3.18 -14.44
CA GLU A 69 -4.05 3.12 -14.05
C GLU A 69 -3.90 2.48 -12.66
N TYR A 70 -4.70 2.91 -11.68
CA TYR A 70 -4.67 2.30 -10.35
C TYR A 70 -4.98 0.80 -10.40
N ARG A 71 -6.03 0.39 -11.12
CA ARG A 71 -6.38 -1.03 -11.29
C ARG A 71 -5.27 -1.82 -11.98
N SER A 72 -4.55 -1.21 -12.92
CA SER A 72 -3.41 -1.86 -13.58
C SER A 72 -2.26 -2.11 -12.61
N LEU A 73 -1.98 -1.14 -11.73
CA LEU A 73 -1.00 -1.28 -10.65
C LEU A 73 -1.45 -2.31 -9.60
N GLU A 74 -2.70 -2.27 -9.17
CA GLU A 74 -3.27 -3.21 -8.18
C GLU A 74 -3.33 -4.65 -8.70
N LYS A 75 -3.42 -4.83 -10.03
CA LYS A 75 -3.31 -6.15 -10.68
C LYS A 75 -1.87 -6.59 -10.94
N GLY A 76 -0.88 -5.73 -10.72
CA GLY A 76 0.53 -5.99 -11.03
C GLY A 76 0.80 -6.10 -12.53
N SER A 77 0.00 -5.42 -13.35
CA SER A 77 0.20 -5.33 -14.81
C SER A 77 1.24 -4.28 -15.19
N SER A 78 1.57 -3.37 -14.28
CA SER A 78 2.60 -2.34 -14.44
C SER A 78 3.31 -2.09 -13.11
N ASN A 79 4.53 -1.57 -13.18
CA ASN A 79 5.24 -1.05 -12.01
C ASN A 79 4.79 0.38 -11.72
N PRO A 80 4.64 0.77 -10.45
CA PRO A 80 4.43 2.15 -10.08
C PRO A 80 5.67 2.98 -10.43
N SER A 81 5.45 4.23 -10.85
CA SER A 81 6.54 5.18 -11.03
C SER A 81 7.19 5.52 -9.68
N LYS A 82 8.35 6.18 -9.72
CA LYS A 82 9.01 6.69 -8.51
C LYS A 82 8.10 7.67 -7.76
N GLU A 83 7.37 8.52 -8.47
CA GLU A 83 6.42 9.47 -7.89
C GLU A 83 5.27 8.76 -7.16
N ILE A 84 4.67 7.76 -7.80
CA ILE A 84 3.60 6.95 -7.18
C ILE A 84 4.15 6.19 -5.98
N SER A 85 5.37 5.64 -6.07
CA SER A 85 6.04 4.95 -4.97
C SER A 85 6.24 5.87 -3.76
N ASN A 86 6.64 7.13 -3.99
CA ASN A 86 6.78 8.13 -2.94
C ASN A 86 5.43 8.48 -2.29
N LEU A 87 4.36 8.63 -3.08
CA LEU A 87 3.02 8.89 -2.54
C LEU A 87 2.51 7.70 -1.71
N LEU A 88 2.76 6.46 -2.16
CA LEU A 88 2.41 5.26 -1.40
C LEU A 88 3.15 5.18 -0.06
N TYR A 89 4.43 5.57 -0.04
CA TYR A 89 5.20 5.66 1.20
C TYR A 89 4.60 6.70 2.16
N GLN A 90 4.22 7.88 1.68
CA GLN A 90 3.56 8.89 2.52
C GLN A 90 2.24 8.39 3.11
N ILE A 91 1.44 7.66 2.33
CA ILE A 91 0.19 7.06 2.82
C ILE A 91 0.49 6.02 3.92
N PHE A 92 1.56 5.24 3.76
CA PHE A 92 2.03 4.27 4.76
C PHE A 92 2.49 4.95 6.06
N GLU A 93 3.30 6.01 5.98
CA GLU A 93 3.81 6.73 7.16
C GLU A 93 2.68 7.34 8.01
N ILE A 94 1.55 7.73 7.42
CA ILE A 94 0.39 8.25 8.18
C ILE A 94 -0.20 7.21 9.15
N VAL A 95 0.04 5.91 8.92
CA VAL A 95 -0.44 4.82 9.80
C VAL A 95 0.58 4.42 10.87
N SER A 96 1.84 4.80 10.71
CA SER A 96 2.94 4.43 11.62
C SER A 96 3.05 5.43 12.77
#